data_AF-A0A528W8L2-F1
#
_entry.id   AF-A0A528W8L2-F1
#
_cell.length_a   1.000
_cell.length_b   1.000
_cell.length_c   1.000
_cell.angle_alpha   90.00
_cell.angle_beta   90.00
_cell.angle_gamma   90.00
#
_symmetry.space_group_name_H-M   'P 1'
#
loop_
_entity.id
_entity.type
_entity.pdbx_description
1 polymer ?
#
loop_
_entity_poly.entity_id
_entity_poly.type
_entity_poly.pdbx_seq_one_letter_code
_entity_poly.pdbx_strand_id
1 'polypeptide(L)' 'TRDILKTIDELLAKAGTDKTKIVQTIIWLADMGTFAEMNSEWDKWVPQGHTPARATGEAKLAGPEYLVEIIVTAAL' A
#
# COMPACT_ATOMS: atom_id res chain seq x y z
N THR A 1 -3.14 -0.29 8.55
CA THR A 1 -3.05 -0.79 7.15
C THR A 1 -4.36 -0.75 6.39
N ARG A 2 -5.46 -1.32 6.89
CA ARG A 2 -6.76 -1.33 6.17
C ARG A 2 -7.24 0.04 5.69
N ASP A 3 -7.12 1.06 6.54
CA ASP A 3 -7.61 2.41 6.23
C ASP A 3 -6.88 3.03 5.02
N ILE A 4 -5.55 2.94 4.97
CA ILE A 4 -4.77 3.47 3.84
C ILE A 4 -5.03 2.67 2.55
N LEU A 5 -5.23 1.35 2.63
CA LEU A 5 -5.58 0.52 1.48
C LEU A 5 -6.97 0.88 0.90
N LYS A 6 -7.94 1.16 1.77
CA LYS A 6 -9.26 1.65 1.35
C LYS A 6 -9.15 3.02 0.65
N THR A 7 -8.35 3.93 1.21
CA THR A 7 -8.10 5.24 0.59
C THR A 7 -7.47 5.09 -0.80
N ILE A 8 -6.55 4.14 -0.98
CA ILE A 8 -5.96 3.83 -2.30
C ILE A 8 -7.06 3.39 -3.28
N ASP A 9 -7.94 2.46 -2.89
CA ASP A 9 -9.05 2.01 -3.75
C ASP A 9 -9.96 3.19 -4.17
N GLU A 10 -10.30 4.08 -3.23
CA GLU A 10 -11.12 5.26 -3.51
C GLU A 10 -10.43 6.25 -4.46
N LEU A 11 -9.12 6.43 -4.35
CA LEU A 11 -8.34 7.32 -5.23
C LEU A 11 -8.20 6.74 -6.64
N LEU A 12 -7.94 5.44 -6.76
CA LEU A 12 -7.87 4.75 -8.05
C LEU A 12 -9.21 4.84 -8.79
N ALA A 13 -10.32 4.58 -8.08
CA ALA A 13 -11.66 4.69 -8.65
C ALA A 13 -11.96 6.11 -9.14
N LYS A 14 -11.57 7.15 -8.40
CA LYS A 14 -11.70 8.56 -8.83
C LYS A 14 -10.90 8.88 -10.10
N ALA A 15 -9.77 8.19 -10.30
CA ALA A 15 -8.96 8.31 -11.51
C ALA A 15 -9.48 7.46 -12.68
N GLY A 16 -10.55 6.67 -12.50
CA GLY A 16 -11.10 5.79 -13.53
C GLY A 16 -10.33 4.49 -13.74
N THR A 17 -9.51 4.10 -12.75
CA THR A 17 -8.71 2.87 -12.76
C THR A 17 -9.00 2.04 -11.49
N ASP A 18 -8.33 0.91 -11.32
CA ASP A 18 -8.48 0.06 -10.15
C ASP A 18 -7.15 -0.60 -9.74
N LYS A 19 -7.15 -1.31 -8.61
CA LYS A 19 -5.93 -1.90 -8.04
C LYS A 19 -5.27 -2.98 -8.90
N THR A 20 -5.96 -3.57 -9.88
CA THR A 20 -5.36 -4.49 -10.86
C THR A 20 -4.42 -3.79 -11.84
N LYS A 21 -4.48 -2.44 -11.90
CA LYS A 21 -3.64 -1.59 -12.75
C LYS A 21 -2.49 -0.92 -12.01
N ILE A 22 -2.27 -1.27 -10.74
CA ILE A 22 -1.10 -0.78 -10.01
C ILE A 22 0.15 -1.43 -10.62
N VAL A 23 1.14 -0.60 -10.95
CA VAL A 23 2.43 -1.06 -11.50
C VAL A 23 3.51 -1.14 -10.43
N GLN A 24 3.49 -0.23 -9.45
CA GLN A 24 4.46 -0.19 -8.36
C GLN A 24 3.82 0.24 -7.05
N THR A 25 4.30 -0.34 -5.95
CA THR A 25 4.01 0.12 -4.60
C THR A 25 5.29 0.17 -3.76
N ILE A 26 5.52 1.30 -3.09
CA ILE A 26 6.61 1.46 -2.12
C ILE A 26 5.95 1.64 -0.75
N ILE A 27 6.36 0.82 0.21
CA ILE A 27 5.80 0.82 1.56
C ILE A 27 6.88 1.20 2.57
N TRP A 28 6.62 2.23 3.35
CA TRP A 28 7.44 2.61 4.49
C TRP A 28 6.72 2.25 5.77
N LEU A 29 7.37 1.46 6.62
CA LEU A 29 6.92 1.17 7.99
C LEU A 29 7.68 2.06 8.96
N ALA A 30 6.99 2.51 10.01
CA ALA A 30 7.65 3.20 11.13
C ALA A 30 8.49 2.23 11.99
N ASP A 31 8.11 0.95 12.02
CA ASP A 31 8.80 -0.14 12.72
C ASP A 31 8.68 -1.44 11.92
N MET A 32 9.80 -2.00 11.48
CA MET A 32 9.85 -3.26 10.73
C MET A 32 9.39 -4.48 11.55
N GLY A 33 9.33 -4.38 12.88
CA GLY A 33 8.68 -5.36 13.75
C GLY A 33 7.20 -5.60 13.40
N THR A 34 6.52 -4.61 12.80
CA THR A 34 5.11 -4.69 12.38
C THR A 34 4.90 -5.27 10.97
N PHE A 35 5.98 -5.70 10.29
CA PHE A 35 5.94 -6.15 8.90
C PHE A 35 4.93 -7.29 8.65
N ALA A 36 4.87 -8.27 9.55
CA ALA A 36 3.95 -9.39 9.42
C ALA A 36 2.47 -8.96 9.53
N GLU A 37 2.16 -8.04 10.44
CA GLU A 37 0.82 -7.48 10.60
C GLU A 37 0.40 -6.72 9.35
N MET A 38 1.27 -5.85 8.82
CA MET A 38 1.01 -5.12 7.58
C MET A 38 0.79 -6.07 6.40
N ASN A 39 1.64 -7.08 6.23
CA ASN A 39 1.49 -8.07 5.16
C ASN A 39 0.18 -8.84 5.25
N SER A 40 -0.28 -9.19 6.45
CA SER A 40 -1.54 -9.94 6.62
C SER A 40 -2.74 -9.20 6.03
N GLU A 41 -2.71 -7.87 6.02
CA GLU A 41 -3.76 -7.04 5.44
C GLU A 41 -3.49 -6.70 3.96
N TRP A 42 -2.22 -6.52 3.58
CA TRP A 42 -1.80 -6.38 2.19
C TRP A 42 -2.20 -7.61 1.34
N ASP A 43 -1.92 -8.81 1.83
CA ASP A 43 -2.14 -10.06 1.09
C ASP A 43 -3.63 -10.34 0.84
N LYS A 44 -4.50 -9.89 1.74
CA LYS A 44 -5.96 -9.94 1.57
C LYS A 44 -6.47 -8.94 0.53
N TRP A 45 -5.77 -7.82 0.39
CA TRP A 45 -6.22 -6.70 -0.44
C TRP A 45 -5.68 -6.76 -1.87
N VAL A 46 -4.44 -7.22 -2.05
CA VAL A 46 -3.75 -7.22 -3.35
C VAL A 46 -4.46 -8.16 -4.34
N PRO A 47 -4.66 -7.77 -5.61
CA PRO A 47 -5.36 -8.61 -6.57
C PRO A 47 -4.48 -9.76 -7.08
N GLN A 48 -4.91 -11.00 -6.84
CA GLN A 48 -4.20 -12.20 -7.34
C GLN A 48 -4.08 -12.16 -8.87
N GLY A 49 -2.89 -12.53 -9.38
CA GLY A 49 -2.56 -12.47 -10.81
C GLY A 49 -2.25 -11.06 -11.33
N HIS A 50 -2.44 -10.02 -10.51
CA HIS A 50 -2.17 -8.61 -10.83
C HIS A 50 -1.40 -7.93 -9.69
N THR A 51 -0.58 -8.69 -8.96
CA THR A 51 0.20 -8.17 -7.83
C THR A 51 1.27 -7.20 -8.35
N PRO A 52 1.34 -5.97 -7.85
CA PRO A 52 2.30 -4.98 -8.35
C PRO A 52 3.72 -5.30 -7.93
N ALA A 53 4.71 -4.68 -8.60
CA ALA A 53 6.06 -4.64 -8.08
C ALA A 53 6.07 -3.91 -6.71
N ARG A 54 6.62 -4.54 -5.68
CA ARG A 54 6.57 -4.01 -4.31
C ARG A 54 7.95 -3.92 -3.68
N ALA A 55 8.26 -2.77 -3.08
CA ALA A 55 9.38 -2.60 -2.16
C ALA A 55 8.87 -2.20 -0.77
N THR A 56 9.50 -2.71 0.28
CA THR A 56 9.15 -2.37 1.66
C THR A 56 10.42 -2.10 2.47
N GLY A 57 10.41 -1.01 3.22
CA GLY A 57 11.51 -0.60 4.09
C GLY A 57 11.01 0.07 5.36
N GLU A 58 11.95 0.39 6.24
CA GLU A 58 11.68 1.16 7.46
C GLU A 58 12.13 2.61 7.26
N ALA A 59 11.31 3.58 7.68
CA ALA A 59 11.65 4.99 7.62
C ALA A 59 10.93 5.79 8.72
N LYS A 60 11.49 6.95 9.09
CA LYS A 60 10.77 7.94 9.90
C LYS A 60 9.67 8.58 9.06
N LEU A 61 8.44 8.55 9.55
CA LEU A 61 7.26 9.12 8.89
C LEU A 61 6.99 10.56 9.38
N ALA A 62 6.07 11.25 8.71
CA ALA A 62 5.79 12.67 8.95
C ALA A 62 5.27 13.01 10.36
N GLY A 63 4.69 12.03 11.07
CA GLY A 63 4.13 12.17 12.41
C GLY A 63 4.25 10.86 13.19
N PRO A 64 4.40 10.92 14.52
CA PRO A 64 4.60 9.74 15.37
C PRO A 64 3.39 8.79 15.41
N GLU A 65 2.20 9.27 15.06
CA GLU A 65 0.97 8.48 14.95
C GLU A 65 0.90 7.63 13.68
N TYR A 66 1.71 7.94 12.67
CA TYR A 66 1.73 7.17 11.43
C TYR A 66 2.57 5.92 11.58
N LEU A 67 1.95 4.77 11.30
CA LEU A 67 2.61 3.45 11.37
C LEU A 67 3.06 2.94 10.00
N VAL A 68 2.43 3.42 8.92
CA VAL A 68 2.70 2.99 7.55
C VAL A 68 2.41 4.12 6.56
N GLU A 69 3.26 4.27 5.55
CA GLU A 69 3.05 5.11 4.37
C GLU A 69 3.14 4.23 3.11
N ILE A 70 2.24 4.46 2.15
CA ILE A 70 2.17 3.67 0.91
C ILE A 70 2.12 4.62 -0.28
N ILE A 71 3.09 4.49 -1.17
CA ILE A 71 3.18 5.24 -2.43
C ILE A 71 2.80 4.31 -3.58
N VAL A 72 1.84 4.72 -4.41
CA VAL A 72 1.27 3.91 -5.47
C VAL A 72 1.44 4.60 -6.83
N THR A 73 1.95 3.84 -7.81
CA THR A 73 1.93 4.21 -9.23
C THR A 73 1.01 3.24 -9.96
N ALA A 74 0.04 3.75 -10.73
CA ALA A 74 -0.94 2.94 -11.47
C ALA A 74 -1.13 3.44 -12.91
N ALA A 75 -1.54 2.55 -13.80
CA ALA A 75 -1.93 2.87 -15.16
C ALA A 75 -3.42 3.28 -15.25
N LEU A 76 -3.76 4.05 -16.30
CA LEU A 76 -5.14 4.38 -16.69
C LEU A 76 -5.63 3.41 -17.79
#